data_AF-A0A8T4ZN19-F1
#
_entry.id   AF-A0A8T4ZN19-F1
#
_cell.length_a   1.000
_cell.length_b   1.000
_cell.length_c   1.000
_cell.angle_alpha   90.00
_cell.angle_beta   90.00
_cell.angle_gamma   90.00
#
_symmetry.space_group_name_H-M   'P 1'
#
loop_
_entity.id
_entity.type
_entity.pdbx_description
1 polymer ?
#
loop_
_entity_poly.entity_id
_entity_poly.type
_entity_poly.pdbx_seq_one_letter_code
_entity_poly.pdbx_strand_id
1 'polypeptide(L)'
;MAFVKKSYNEIRDAILAQITRGIVNEEHIHEIYRTRYKLDNTPVKSIVKVEGIMNGARHTFREGVDYKLSGDMLEWLPNGNKPDDKTPFYVNYIFGAPSGITDINPGSVTRTIVEAISREIEFLYEQLNKVYLAGFIDTASGSALDLVVSLLGISRKPPEHATGKVTFGRSTDPAEVQVNREAHFYDGKAIYELNSLPIKSIIKVEGPVSGSSYIFQRDIDYIVVNRGIEWLVEGKKPDYNTIFYVDYIAYEQIKIPAGSRVSTYSPTPQEAKVFVTTEERVLEKISEGVWEADVPVRALTPGTAGNVYAGMITVMPQPLMGVEYVINRGDILSGTEAESDEDLRARAKHALEVAGKATLTSLEAGVRGVEGVTCVLIEDMPDGVPGIVKIVVDGGDEDEIKKVIEDIRAAGVRVEFLRPKPVYLDLSLTVVLGREVEPSEVEREIEGKVRGYISSLKIGEDVIYSRIIGAALSVNGVYDVGEVIIKAYRRDGEMVTSTKANIEISSEERATARTINVLVKTSGGKA
;
A
#
# COMPACT_ATOMS: atom_id res chain seq x y z
N MET A 1 -27.43 -11.86 -15.77
CA MET A 1 -26.90 -11.61 -17.14
C MET A 1 -25.82 -10.55 -17.02
N ALA A 2 -24.66 -10.74 -17.66
CA ALA A 2 -23.62 -9.71 -17.73
C ALA A 2 -24.06 -8.60 -18.70
N PHE A 3 -23.76 -7.34 -18.39
CA PHE A 3 -24.02 -6.23 -19.30
C PHE A 3 -23.06 -6.33 -20.49
N VAL A 4 -23.60 -6.31 -21.72
CA VAL A 4 -22.81 -6.28 -22.95
C VAL A 4 -23.04 -4.94 -23.62
N LYS A 5 -21.97 -4.15 -23.70
CA LYS A 5 -21.96 -2.89 -24.44
C LYS A 5 -22.13 -3.17 -25.93
N LYS A 6 -23.00 -2.40 -26.60
CA LYS A 6 -23.11 -2.41 -28.07
C LYS A 6 -22.25 -1.31 -28.67
N SER A 7 -21.59 -1.60 -29.78
CA SER A 7 -20.84 -0.64 -30.57
C SER A 7 -21.75 0.22 -31.45
N TYR A 8 -21.26 1.39 -31.85
CA TYR A 8 -21.91 2.25 -32.84
C TYR A 8 -22.45 1.50 -34.07
N ASN A 9 -21.63 0.62 -34.67
CA ASN A 9 -22.01 -0.09 -35.89
C ASN A 9 -23.17 -1.05 -35.64
N GLU A 10 -23.12 -1.82 -34.55
CA GLU A 10 -24.21 -2.75 -34.18
C GLU A 10 -25.51 -2.01 -33.89
N ILE A 11 -25.43 -0.86 -33.21
CA ILE A 11 -26.60 -0.02 -32.93
C ILE A 11 -27.19 0.54 -34.23
N ARG A 12 -26.34 1.10 -35.09
CA ARG A 12 -26.73 1.67 -36.38
C ARG A 12 -27.40 0.64 -37.27
N ASP A 13 -26.77 -0.52 -37.43
CA ASP A 13 -27.26 -1.56 -38.33
C ASP A 13 -28.55 -2.19 -37.80
N ALA A 14 -28.69 -2.33 -36.47
CA ALA A 14 -29.95 -2.73 -35.85
C ALA A 14 -31.08 -1.72 -36.08
N ILE A 15 -30.80 -0.42 -35.93
CA ILE A 15 -31.80 0.63 -36.17
C ILE A 15 -32.18 0.69 -37.66
N LEU A 16 -31.22 0.59 -38.58
CA LEU A 16 -31.50 0.58 -40.02
C LEU A 16 -32.32 -0.64 -40.45
N ALA A 17 -31.99 -1.82 -39.93
CA ALA A 17 -32.79 -3.03 -40.15
C ALA A 17 -34.22 -2.85 -39.62
N GLN A 18 -34.38 -2.23 -38.44
CA GLN A 18 -35.69 -1.99 -37.84
C GLN A 18 -36.50 -0.89 -38.54
N ILE A 19 -35.86 0.14 -39.08
CA ILE A 19 -36.54 1.26 -39.76
C ILE A 19 -36.96 0.86 -41.18
N THR A 20 -36.14 0.07 -41.89
CA THR A 20 -36.48 -0.38 -43.25
C THR A 20 -37.59 -1.44 -43.25
N ARG A 21 -37.82 -2.15 -42.12
CA ARG A 21 -38.83 -3.22 -41.93
C ARG A 21 -39.10 -4.00 -43.21
N GLY A 22 -38.05 -4.45 -43.87
CA GLY A 22 -38.23 -4.97 -45.21
C GLY A 22 -37.03 -5.02 -46.12
N ILE A 23 -35.79 -4.76 -45.70
CA ILE A 23 -34.62 -5.24 -46.45
C ILE A 23 -33.56 -5.68 -45.45
N VAL A 24 -33.38 -6.99 -45.29
CA VAL A 24 -32.26 -7.59 -44.55
C VAL A 24 -31.21 -7.98 -45.55
N ASN A 25 -29.95 -7.63 -45.27
CA ASN A 25 -28.81 -8.20 -45.97
C ASN A 25 -28.20 -9.29 -45.08
N GLU A 26 -28.49 -10.55 -45.39
CA GLU A 26 -28.04 -11.70 -44.60
C GLU A 26 -26.87 -12.41 -45.29
N GLU A 27 -25.83 -12.74 -44.53
CA GLU A 27 -24.65 -13.45 -45.03
C GLU A 27 -24.80 -14.96 -44.83
N HIS A 28 -24.45 -15.72 -45.86
CA HIS A 28 -24.35 -17.17 -45.83
C HIS A 28 -23.05 -17.64 -46.49
N ILE A 29 -22.55 -18.81 -46.09
CA ILE A 29 -21.41 -19.46 -46.74
C ILE A 29 -21.91 -20.51 -47.73
N HIS A 30 -21.46 -20.44 -48.98
CA HIS A 30 -21.82 -21.44 -49.98
C HIS A 30 -21.09 -22.76 -49.75
N GLU A 31 -21.81 -23.89 -49.86
CA GLU A 31 -21.25 -25.24 -49.79
C GLU A 31 -21.77 -26.04 -50.99
N ILE A 32 -20.88 -26.75 -51.71
CA ILE A 32 -21.22 -27.49 -52.95
C ILE A 32 -22.44 -28.43 -52.80
N TYR A 33 -22.62 -29.05 -51.62
CA TYR A 33 -23.70 -30.00 -51.38
C TYR A 33 -24.99 -29.36 -50.83
N ARG A 34 -24.98 -28.06 -50.55
CA ARG A 34 -26.11 -27.34 -49.95
C ARG A 34 -26.79 -26.45 -50.98
N THR A 35 -28.01 -26.83 -51.35
CA THR A 35 -28.81 -26.09 -52.32
C THR A 35 -29.84 -25.16 -51.69
N ARG A 36 -30.10 -25.27 -50.37
CA ARG A 36 -31.12 -24.49 -49.66
C ARG A 36 -30.56 -23.80 -48.41
N TYR A 37 -30.91 -22.53 -48.25
CA TYR A 37 -30.49 -21.66 -47.16
C TYR A 37 -31.71 -21.03 -46.53
N LYS A 38 -31.90 -21.26 -45.22
CA LYS A 38 -32.99 -20.67 -44.47
C LYS A 38 -32.60 -19.24 -44.11
N LEU A 39 -33.52 -18.30 -44.35
CA LEU A 39 -33.36 -16.90 -44.01
C LEU A 39 -33.88 -16.67 -42.58
N ASP A 40 -33.14 -15.89 -41.80
CA ASP A 40 -33.39 -15.73 -40.37
C ASP A 40 -34.69 -14.95 -40.07
N ASN A 41 -35.07 -13.99 -40.93
CA ASN A 41 -36.23 -13.14 -40.70
C ASN A 41 -37.43 -13.58 -41.55
N THR A 42 -38.45 -14.17 -40.91
CA THR A 42 -39.64 -14.72 -41.57
C THR A 42 -40.93 -14.01 -41.12
N PRO A 43 -42.00 -13.98 -41.96
CA PRO A 43 -42.10 -14.54 -43.30
C PRO A 43 -41.38 -13.67 -44.35
N VAL A 44 -40.61 -14.33 -45.22
CA VAL A 44 -39.91 -13.70 -46.34
C VAL A 44 -40.91 -13.40 -47.45
N LYS A 45 -41.03 -12.13 -47.83
CA LYS A 45 -41.95 -11.65 -48.86
C LYS A 45 -41.36 -11.76 -50.26
N SER A 46 -40.10 -11.34 -50.42
CA SER A 46 -39.41 -11.37 -51.71
C SER A 46 -37.90 -11.22 -51.53
N ILE A 47 -37.10 -11.87 -52.38
CA ILE A 47 -35.65 -11.63 -52.44
C ILE A 47 -35.41 -10.46 -53.41
N VAL A 48 -34.74 -9.42 -52.93
CA VAL A 48 -34.40 -8.22 -53.73
C VAL A 48 -33.16 -8.49 -54.59
N LYS A 49 -32.13 -9.11 -54.00
CA LYS A 49 -30.84 -9.28 -54.67
C LYS A 49 -30.01 -10.36 -53.98
N VAL A 50 -29.33 -11.19 -54.77
CA VAL A 50 -28.33 -12.15 -54.25
C VAL A 50 -26.99 -11.87 -54.89
N GLU A 51 -25.95 -11.69 -54.08
CA GLU A 51 -24.59 -11.40 -54.53
C GLU A 51 -23.59 -12.34 -53.88
N GLY A 52 -22.55 -12.72 -54.61
CA GLY A 52 -21.50 -13.57 -54.07
C GLY A 52 -20.29 -13.58 -54.99
N ILE A 53 -19.35 -14.48 -54.72
CA ILE A 53 -18.15 -14.63 -55.54
C ILE A 53 -18.38 -15.78 -56.51
N MET A 54 -18.14 -15.56 -57.80
CA MET A 54 -18.17 -16.59 -58.84
C MET A 54 -16.93 -16.44 -59.73
N ASN A 55 -16.16 -17.52 -59.88
CA ASN A 55 -14.86 -17.52 -60.57
C ASN A 55 -13.91 -16.42 -60.04
N GLY A 56 -13.90 -16.20 -58.72
CA GLY A 56 -13.05 -15.20 -58.08
C GLY A 56 -13.47 -13.73 -58.25
N ALA A 57 -14.59 -13.46 -58.93
CA ALA A 57 -15.13 -12.10 -59.11
C ALA A 57 -16.53 -11.96 -58.47
N ARG A 58 -16.89 -10.73 -58.06
CA ARG A 58 -18.24 -10.46 -57.56
C ARG A 58 -19.26 -10.66 -58.68
N HIS A 59 -20.29 -11.42 -58.38
CA HIS A 59 -21.39 -11.73 -59.29
C HIS A 59 -22.73 -11.49 -58.60
N THR A 60 -23.69 -10.94 -59.35
CA THR A 60 -25.09 -10.83 -58.92
C THR A 60 -25.88 -11.93 -59.60
N PHE A 61 -26.43 -12.83 -58.78
CA PHE A 61 -27.22 -13.96 -59.24
C PHE A 61 -28.64 -13.51 -59.58
N ARG A 62 -29.29 -14.21 -60.51
CA ARG A 62 -30.60 -13.84 -61.05
C ARG A 62 -31.69 -14.79 -60.53
N GLU A 63 -32.75 -14.22 -59.99
CA GLU A 63 -33.94 -14.98 -59.59
C GLU A 63 -34.58 -15.66 -60.80
N GLY A 64 -35.02 -16.91 -60.64
CA GLY A 64 -35.60 -17.75 -61.69
C GLY A 64 -34.58 -18.40 -62.64
N VAL A 65 -33.31 -17.97 -62.62
CA VAL A 65 -32.22 -18.54 -63.43
C VAL A 65 -31.20 -19.24 -62.53
N ASP A 66 -30.71 -18.53 -61.51
CA ASP A 66 -29.67 -18.99 -60.61
C ASP A 66 -30.25 -19.52 -59.29
N TYR A 67 -31.26 -18.83 -58.75
CA TYR A 67 -31.93 -19.20 -57.50
C TYR A 67 -33.43 -18.90 -57.56
N LYS A 68 -34.19 -19.38 -56.57
CA LYS A 68 -35.58 -18.97 -56.32
C LYS A 68 -35.87 -18.90 -54.83
N LEU A 69 -36.86 -18.09 -54.45
CA LEU A 69 -37.43 -18.12 -53.10
C LEU A 69 -38.40 -19.32 -52.99
N SER A 70 -38.20 -20.17 -51.97
CA SER A 70 -39.07 -21.32 -51.68
C SER A 70 -39.49 -21.29 -50.21
N GLY A 71 -40.62 -20.65 -49.92
CA GLY A 71 -41.05 -20.34 -48.55
C GLY A 71 -40.13 -19.30 -47.94
N ASP A 72 -39.56 -19.58 -46.77
CA ASP A 72 -38.59 -18.74 -46.08
C ASP A 72 -37.12 -19.11 -46.38
N MET A 73 -36.88 -19.73 -47.53
CA MET A 73 -35.56 -20.23 -47.92
C MET A 73 -35.17 -19.77 -49.32
N LEU A 74 -33.90 -19.42 -49.50
CA LEU A 74 -33.26 -19.33 -50.81
C LEU A 74 -32.90 -20.73 -51.28
N GLU A 75 -33.32 -21.09 -52.50
CA GLU A 75 -33.00 -22.35 -53.16
C GLU A 75 -32.21 -22.09 -54.45
N TRP A 76 -30.97 -22.59 -54.52
CA TRP A 76 -30.14 -22.58 -55.73
C TRP A 76 -30.68 -23.57 -56.77
N LEU A 77 -30.82 -23.13 -58.01
CA LEU A 77 -31.33 -23.97 -59.10
C LEU A 77 -30.24 -24.92 -59.62
N PRO A 78 -30.58 -26.16 -60.03
CA PRO A 78 -29.59 -27.15 -60.48
C PRO A 78 -28.70 -26.64 -61.63
N ASN A 79 -29.31 -25.99 -62.63
CA ASN A 79 -28.62 -25.47 -63.82
C ASN A 79 -28.21 -23.99 -63.70
N GLY A 80 -28.44 -23.39 -62.52
CA GLY A 80 -28.11 -22.01 -62.23
C GLY A 80 -26.65 -21.84 -61.81
N ASN A 81 -26.10 -20.65 -62.06
CA ASN A 81 -24.80 -20.26 -61.52
C ASN A 81 -24.88 -20.18 -59.99
N LYS A 82 -23.81 -20.59 -59.32
CA LYS A 82 -23.73 -20.61 -57.84
C LYS A 82 -22.44 -19.91 -57.41
N PRO A 83 -22.38 -19.44 -56.16
CA PRO A 83 -21.13 -18.92 -55.61
C PRO A 83 -20.02 -19.98 -55.61
N ASP A 84 -18.77 -19.55 -55.53
CA ASP A 84 -17.62 -20.43 -55.38
C ASP A 84 -17.70 -21.16 -54.01
N ASP A 85 -17.21 -22.40 -53.94
CA ASP A 85 -17.27 -23.21 -52.71
C ASP A 85 -16.58 -22.51 -51.54
N LYS A 86 -17.21 -22.56 -50.36
CA LYS A 86 -16.76 -21.91 -49.11
C LYS A 86 -16.58 -20.40 -49.19
N THR A 87 -17.20 -19.75 -50.17
CA THR A 87 -17.23 -18.28 -50.25
C THR A 87 -18.53 -17.71 -49.70
N PRO A 88 -18.50 -16.51 -49.11
CA PRO A 88 -19.70 -15.84 -48.63
C PRO A 88 -20.56 -15.35 -49.80
N PHE A 89 -21.87 -15.45 -49.62
CA PHE A 89 -22.87 -14.78 -50.45
C PHE A 89 -23.89 -14.07 -49.57
N TYR A 90 -24.46 -13.01 -50.11
CA TYR A 90 -25.31 -12.05 -49.43
C TYR A 90 -26.70 -12.09 -50.05
N VAL A 91 -27.72 -12.26 -49.21
CA VAL A 91 -29.13 -12.28 -49.61
C VAL A 91 -29.78 -11.02 -49.08
N ASN A 92 -30.13 -10.12 -49.99
CA ASN A 92 -30.99 -8.98 -49.69
C ASN A 92 -32.44 -9.39 -49.87
N TYR A 93 -33.23 -9.43 -48.79
CA TYR A 93 -34.64 -9.85 -48.87
C TYR A 93 -35.57 -9.01 -47.99
N ILE A 94 -36.82 -8.96 -48.42
CA ILE A 94 -37.91 -8.25 -47.73
C ILE A 94 -38.62 -9.22 -46.81
N PHE A 95 -38.73 -8.86 -45.54
CA PHE A 95 -39.57 -9.54 -44.55
C PHE A 95 -40.57 -8.52 -43.99
N GLY A 96 -41.83 -8.92 -43.79
CA GLY A 96 -42.88 -8.01 -43.34
C GLY A 96 -43.33 -6.94 -44.37
N ALA A 97 -43.92 -5.83 -43.89
CA ALA A 97 -44.44 -4.75 -44.72
C ALA A 97 -43.43 -3.59 -44.82
N PRO A 98 -42.98 -3.19 -46.04
CA PRO A 98 -41.94 -2.18 -46.20
C PRO A 98 -42.42 -0.82 -45.69
N SER A 99 -41.55 -0.14 -44.94
CA SER A 99 -41.85 1.13 -44.27
C SER A 99 -41.84 2.37 -45.19
N GLY A 100 -41.62 2.18 -46.50
CA GLY A 100 -41.47 3.26 -47.47
C GLY A 100 -40.11 3.97 -47.42
N ILE A 101 -39.25 3.63 -46.45
CA ILE A 101 -37.89 4.18 -46.30
C ILE A 101 -36.90 3.21 -46.93
N THR A 102 -36.25 3.63 -48.01
CA THR A 102 -35.42 2.75 -48.86
C THR A 102 -33.97 3.22 -49.02
N ASP A 103 -33.69 4.51 -48.90
CA ASP A 103 -32.33 5.04 -49.07
C ASP A 103 -31.55 5.01 -47.75
N ILE A 104 -30.80 3.92 -47.53
CA ILE A 104 -29.96 3.70 -46.35
C ILE A 104 -28.46 3.87 -46.63
N ASN A 105 -28.10 4.40 -47.79
CA ASN A 105 -26.71 4.56 -48.19
C ASN A 105 -26.01 5.68 -47.40
N PRO A 106 -24.68 5.60 -47.22
CA PRO A 106 -23.89 6.70 -46.67
C PRO A 106 -24.18 8.02 -47.41
N GLY A 107 -24.53 9.06 -46.65
CA GLY A 107 -24.91 10.38 -47.18
C GLY A 107 -26.42 10.61 -47.37
N SER A 108 -27.27 9.60 -47.19
CA SER A 108 -28.73 9.80 -47.20
C SER A 108 -29.22 10.51 -45.92
N VAL A 109 -30.38 11.17 -46.00
CA VAL A 109 -31.00 11.83 -44.83
C VAL A 109 -31.32 10.81 -43.73
N THR A 110 -31.90 9.67 -44.11
CA THR A 110 -32.21 8.57 -43.18
C THR A 110 -30.93 8.06 -42.52
N ARG A 111 -29.87 7.81 -43.30
CA ARG A 111 -28.61 7.31 -42.77
C ARG A 111 -27.99 8.33 -41.81
N THR A 112 -27.97 9.61 -42.18
CA THR A 112 -27.40 10.69 -41.34
C THR A 112 -28.12 10.81 -39.99
N ILE A 113 -29.46 10.75 -39.99
CA ILE A 113 -30.27 10.80 -38.76
C ILE A 113 -29.99 9.56 -37.88
N VAL A 114 -29.95 8.36 -38.47
CA VAL A 114 -29.67 7.14 -37.71
C VAL A 114 -28.26 7.16 -37.15
N GLU A 115 -27.27 7.60 -37.92
CA GLU A 115 -25.88 7.71 -37.45
C GLU A 115 -25.73 8.70 -36.28
N ALA A 116 -26.44 9.83 -36.31
CA ALA A 116 -26.47 10.76 -35.18
C ALA A 116 -27.08 10.12 -33.92
N ILE A 117 -28.23 9.44 -34.06
CA ILE A 117 -28.90 8.75 -32.95
C ILE A 117 -28.04 7.60 -32.41
N SER A 118 -27.40 6.82 -33.29
CA SER A 118 -26.54 5.70 -32.90
C SER A 118 -25.34 6.16 -32.07
N ARG A 119 -24.78 7.33 -32.37
CA ARG A 119 -23.69 7.91 -31.58
C ARG A 119 -24.15 8.31 -30.16
N GLU A 120 -25.33 8.89 -30.03
CA GLU A 120 -25.90 9.20 -28.71
C GLU A 120 -26.22 7.93 -27.91
N ILE A 121 -26.76 6.90 -28.56
CA ILE A 121 -27.04 5.61 -27.90
C ILE A 121 -25.73 4.91 -27.51
N GLU A 122 -24.69 4.96 -28.33
CA GLU A 122 -23.36 4.44 -27.97
C GLU A 122 -22.82 5.16 -26.72
N PHE A 123 -22.95 6.48 -26.66
CA PHE A 123 -22.57 7.25 -25.48
C PHE A 123 -23.35 6.79 -24.22
N LEU A 124 -24.66 6.54 -24.33
CA LEU A 124 -25.43 5.98 -23.22
C LEU A 124 -24.95 4.58 -22.81
N TYR A 125 -24.62 3.73 -23.77
CA TYR A 125 -24.02 2.42 -23.51
C TYR A 125 -22.67 2.54 -22.78
N GLU A 126 -21.83 3.54 -23.10
CA GLU A 126 -20.60 3.84 -22.37
C GLU A 126 -20.87 4.25 -20.93
N GLN A 127 -21.85 5.13 -20.70
CA GLN A 127 -22.22 5.55 -19.34
C GLN A 127 -22.75 4.38 -18.52
N LEU A 128 -23.62 3.55 -19.09
CA LEU A 128 -24.14 2.35 -18.43
C LEU A 128 -23.03 1.35 -18.13
N ASN A 129 -22.05 1.18 -19.03
CA ASN A 129 -20.89 0.32 -18.78
C ASN A 129 -20.07 0.83 -17.59
N LYS A 130 -19.85 2.15 -17.48
CA LYS A 130 -19.15 2.73 -16.32
C LYS A 130 -19.89 2.49 -15.02
N VAL A 131 -21.22 2.62 -15.01
CA VAL A 131 -22.05 2.33 -13.83
C VAL A 131 -21.98 0.84 -13.47
N TYR A 132 -22.01 -0.05 -14.46
CA TYR A 132 -21.86 -1.48 -14.24
C TYR A 132 -20.49 -1.82 -13.61
N LEU A 133 -19.40 -1.28 -14.18
CA LEU A 133 -18.04 -1.48 -13.66
C LEU A 133 -17.83 -0.83 -12.28
N ALA A 134 -18.55 0.23 -11.95
CA ALA A 134 -18.50 0.86 -10.64
C ALA A 134 -19.02 -0.04 -9.49
N GLY A 135 -19.69 -1.15 -9.81
CA GLY A 135 -20.16 -2.13 -8.83
C GLY A 135 -19.13 -3.17 -8.38
N PHE A 136 -17.94 -3.21 -9.00
CA PHE A 136 -16.92 -4.21 -8.69
C PHE A 136 -15.69 -3.57 -8.05
N ILE A 137 -15.15 -4.21 -7.02
CA ILE A 137 -13.99 -3.71 -6.27
C ILE A 137 -12.76 -3.47 -7.17
N ASP A 138 -12.59 -4.28 -8.22
CA ASP A 138 -11.46 -4.17 -9.16
C ASP A 138 -11.53 -2.94 -10.06
N THR A 139 -12.73 -2.48 -10.40
CA THR A 139 -12.94 -1.44 -11.42
C THR A 139 -13.58 -0.17 -10.87
N ALA A 140 -14.16 -0.20 -9.67
CA ALA A 140 -14.71 0.97 -9.02
C ALA A 140 -13.61 1.97 -8.63
N SER A 141 -13.93 3.26 -8.72
CA SER A 141 -13.03 4.37 -8.38
C SER A 141 -13.77 5.48 -7.63
N GLY A 142 -13.05 6.29 -6.85
CA GLY A 142 -13.58 7.39 -6.06
C GLY A 142 -14.71 6.96 -5.12
N SER A 143 -15.81 7.71 -5.12
CA SER A 143 -16.96 7.44 -4.24
C SER A 143 -17.64 6.10 -4.49
N ALA A 144 -17.59 5.57 -5.72
CA ALA A 144 -18.11 4.25 -6.01
C ALA A 144 -17.31 3.15 -5.30
N LEU A 145 -15.97 3.29 -5.28
CA LEU A 145 -15.11 2.35 -4.55
C LEU A 145 -15.40 2.44 -3.05
N ASP A 146 -15.55 3.64 -2.50
CA ASP A 146 -15.88 3.85 -1.09
C ASP A 146 -17.19 3.14 -0.71
N LEU A 147 -18.21 3.21 -1.57
CA LEU A 147 -19.48 2.50 -1.37
C LEU A 147 -19.31 0.97 -1.43
N VAL A 148 -18.55 0.45 -2.39
CA VAL A 148 -18.31 -0.99 -2.52
C VAL A 148 -17.56 -1.54 -1.31
N VAL A 149 -16.49 -0.87 -0.86
CA VAL A 149 -15.71 -1.32 0.30
C VAL A 149 -16.46 -1.12 1.62
N SER A 150 -17.41 -0.19 1.69
CA SER A 150 -18.26 -0.01 2.88
C SER A 150 -19.10 -1.26 3.22
N LEU A 151 -19.43 -2.09 2.22
CA LEU A 151 -20.09 -3.39 2.44
C LEU A 151 -19.24 -4.34 3.28
N LEU A 152 -17.92 -4.16 3.26
CA LEU A 152 -16.95 -4.92 4.06
C LEU A 152 -16.66 -4.26 5.43
N GLY A 153 -17.35 -3.15 5.77
CA GLY A 153 -17.09 -2.37 6.98
C GLY A 153 -15.80 -1.54 6.91
N ILE A 154 -15.27 -1.32 5.70
CA ILE A 154 -14.02 -0.61 5.46
C ILE A 154 -14.35 0.82 5.01
N SER A 155 -13.65 1.80 5.58
CA SER A 155 -13.70 3.20 5.15
C SER A 155 -12.31 3.69 4.74
N ARG A 156 -12.28 4.67 3.82
CA ARG A 156 -11.04 5.32 3.37
C ARG A 156 -10.42 6.12 4.51
N LYS A 157 -9.10 5.99 4.67
CA LYS A 157 -8.38 6.83 5.64
C LYS A 157 -8.39 8.29 5.18
N PRO A 158 -8.86 9.23 6.03
CA PRO A 158 -8.86 10.64 5.68
C PRO A 158 -7.43 11.20 5.61
N PRO A 159 -7.21 12.34 4.95
CA PRO A 159 -5.93 13.02 4.99
C PRO A 159 -5.65 13.51 6.41
N GLU A 160 -4.41 13.37 6.86
CA GLU A 160 -4.00 13.82 8.20
C GLU A 160 -3.38 15.22 8.15
N HIS A 161 -3.57 15.97 9.24
CA HIS A 161 -2.98 17.30 9.38
C HIS A 161 -1.54 17.19 9.85
N ALA A 162 -0.65 17.99 9.26
CA ALA A 162 0.71 18.10 9.75
C ALA A 162 0.73 18.69 11.18
N THR A 163 1.38 17.99 12.10
CA THR A 163 1.53 18.35 13.51
C THR A 163 3.00 18.46 13.89
N GLY A 164 3.33 19.45 14.71
CA GLY A 164 4.71 19.71 15.13
C GLY A 164 4.77 20.74 16.25
N LYS A 165 5.96 21.29 16.49
CA LYS A 165 6.18 22.34 17.49
C LYS A 165 6.71 23.61 16.83
N VAL A 166 6.28 24.74 17.36
CA VAL A 166 6.75 26.07 16.96
C VAL A 166 7.21 26.81 18.21
N THR A 167 8.38 27.41 18.13
CA THR A 167 8.98 28.21 19.18
C THR A 167 8.51 29.65 19.01
N PHE A 168 7.80 30.17 20.01
CA PHE A 168 7.54 31.60 20.13
C PHE A 168 8.59 32.19 21.06
N GLY A 169 8.99 33.43 20.84
CA GLY A 169 9.95 34.06 21.73
C GLY A 169 10.04 35.57 21.65
N ARG A 170 10.85 36.10 22.57
CA ARG A 170 11.26 37.49 22.64
C ARG A 170 12.71 37.61 23.13
N SER A 171 13.37 38.67 22.70
CA SER A 171 14.78 38.98 22.99
C SER A 171 14.93 40.12 24.00
N THR A 172 13.86 40.43 24.73
CA THR A 172 13.82 41.46 25.77
C THR A 172 13.10 40.92 27.00
N ASP A 173 13.44 41.41 28.19
CA ASP A 173 12.75 40.95 29.41
C ASP A 173 11.28 41.44 29.45
N PRO A 174 10.34 40.62 29.96
CA PRO A 174 8.97 41.04 30.20
C PRO A 174 8.86 42.21 31.18
N ALA A 175 7.68 42.83 31.22
CA ALA A 175 7.40 43.85 32.22
C ALA A 175 7.56 43.28 33.64
N GLU A 176 8.00 44.13 34.56
CA GLU A 176 8.22 43.75 35.95
C GLU A 176 6.97 44.00 36.79
N VAL A 177 6.61 43.02 37.60
CA VAL A 177 5.52 43.08 38.57
C VAL A 177 6.13 43.01 39.96
N GLN A 178 5.99 44.08 40.72
CA GLN A 178 6.40 44.11 42.13
C GLN A 178 5.28 43.56 43.01
N VAL A 179 5.59 42.52 43.78
CA VAL A 179 4.71 41.93 44.77
C VAL A 179 5.22 42.33 46.16
N ASN A 180 4.33 42.90 46.96
CA ASN A 180 4.64 43.37 48.30
C ASN A 180 3.87 42.54 49.33
N ARG A 181 4.58 42.08 50.35
CA ARG A 181 4.10 41.37 51.53
C ARG A 181 3.30 40.12 51.20
N GLU A 182 3.79 39.28 50.28
CA GLU A 182 3.18 37.97 50.06
C GLU A 182 3.33 37.10 51.30
N ALA A 183 2.22 36.67 51.88
CA ALA A 183 2.18 35.96 53.15
C ALA A 183 2.27 34.44 52.95
N HIS A 184 3.18 33.80 53.67
CA HIS A 184 3.33 32.34 53.72
C HIS A 184 3.27 31.86 55.16
N PHE A 185 2.53 30.77 55.40
CA PHE A 185 2.46 30.12 56.70
C PHE A 185 3.60 29.11 56.84
N TYR A 186 4.43 29.28 57.86
CA TYR A 186 5.57 28.41 58.12
C TYR A 186 5.16 27.16 58.89
N ASP A 187 5.09 26.04 58.17
CA ASP A 187 4.78 24.68 58.62
C ASP A 187 6.03 23.78 58.71
N GLY A 188 7.24 24.35 58.63
CA GLY A 188 8.50 23.62 58.71
C GLY A 188 8.98 23.01 57.39
N LYS A 189 8.30 23.27 56.27
CA LYS A 189 8.80 22.90 54.94
C LYS A 189 10.08 23.65 54.60
N ALA A 190 10.95 23.00 53.85
CA ALA A 190 12.15 23.65 53.32
C ALA A 190 11.82 24.66 52.21
N ILE A 191 10.87 24.34 51.33
CA ILE A 191 10.56 25.14 50.13
C ILE A 191 9.17 25.77 50.24
N TYR A 192 9.09 27.05 49.90
CA TYR A 192 7.84 27.79 49.74
C TYR A 192 7.78 28.43 48.35
N GLU A 193 6.76 28.07 47.57
CA GLU A 193 6.51 28.65 46.25
C GLU A 193 5.88 30.04 46.36
N LEU A 194 6.33 30.96 45.50
CA LEU A 194 5.74 32.29 45.36
C LEU A 194 4.64 32.27 44.29
N ASN A 195 3.61 33.10 44.48
CA ASN A 195 2.44 33.14 43.62
C ASN A 195 2.73 33.73 42.24
N SER A 196 3.65 34.71 42.15
CA SER A 196 4.00 35.36 40.90
C SER A 196 5.33 34.84 40.38
N LEU A 197 5.27 34.14 39.25
CA LEU A 197 6.42 33.57 38.56
C LEU A 197 6.42 34.08 37.13
N PRO A 198 7.59 34.18 36.48
CA PRO A 198 8.94 33.87 36.98
C PRO A 198 9.54 34.95 37.89
N ILE A 199 10.33 34.56 38.88
CA ILE A 199 10.95 35.49 39.85
C ILE A 199 12.16 36.16 39.20
N LYS A 200 12.20 37.50 39.22
CA LYS A 200 13.38 38.28 38.85
C LYS A 200 14.35 38.40 40.02
N SER A 201 13.85 38.85 41.17
CA SER A 201 14.65 39.09 42.36
C SER A 201 13.81 39.17 43.62
N ILE A 202 14.31 38.66 44.73
CA ILE A 202 13.73 38.88 46.07
C ILE A 202 14.22 40.22 46.61
N ILE A 203 13.29 41.07 47.06
CA ILE A 203 13.59 42.36 47.69
C ILE A 203 13.82 42.15 49.18
N LYS A 204 12.92 41.42 49.85
CA LYS A 204 12.93 41.24 51.30
C LYS A 204 12.19 39.97 51.71
N VAL A 205 12.71 39.26 52.69
CA VAL A 205 11.99 38.19 53.40
C VAL A 205 11.98 38.55 54.88
N GLU A 206 10.80 38.65 55.49
CA GLU A 206 10.65 39.01 56.90
C GLU A 206 9.69 38.09 57.65
N GLY A 207 9.99 37.76 58.89
CA GLY A 207 9.14 36.92 59.72
C GLY A 207 9.62 36.86 61.16
N PRO A 208 8.84 36.28 62.08
CA PRO A 208 9.23 36.17 63.48
C PRO A 208 10.28 35.06 63.68
N VAL A 209 11.32 35.36 64.44
CA VAL A 209 12.31 34.41 64.94
C VAL A 209 12.44 34.64 66.43
N SER A 210 12.13 33.62 67.24
CA SER A 210 12.05 33.72 68.70
C SER A 210 11.14 34.87 69.18
N GLY A 211 10.00 35.07 68.49
CA GLY A 211 8.99 36.08 68.83
C GLY A 211 9.32 37.52 68.40
N SER A 212 10.47 37.77 67.76
CA SER A 212 10.87 39.09 67.26
C SER A 212 10.95 39.10 65.72
N SER A 213 10.58 40.22 65.09
CA SER A 213 10.68 40.36 63.63
C SER A 213 12.15 40.31 63.19
N TYR A 214 12.43 39.48 62.19
CA TYR A 214 13.74 39.27 61.61
C TYR A 214 13.66 39.37 60.08
N ILE A 215 14.67 40.00 59.47
CA ILE A 215 14.84 40.04 58.01
C ILE A 215 15.85 38.96 57.66
N PHE A 216 15.40 37.96 56.92
CA PHE A 216 16.21 36.82 56.53
C PHE A 216 17.18 37.21 55.41
N GLN A 217 18.40 36.67 55.47
CA GLN A 217 19.48 36.98 54.55
C GLN A 217 19.59 35.91 53.46
N ARG A 218 19.67 36.35 52.21
CA ARG A 218 19.91 35.48 51.07
C ARG A 218 21.28 34.81 51.20
N ASP A 219 21.36 33.54 50.80
CA ASP A 219 22.54 32.66 50.83
C ASP A 219 23.08 32.36 52.24
N ILE A 220 22.35 32.77 53.29
CA ILE A 220 22.64 32.46 54.70
C ILE A 220 21.43 31.78 55.34
N ASP A 221 20.26 32.41 55.25
CA ASP A 221 19.01 31.89 55.79
C ASP A 221 18.19 31.15 54.73
N TYR A 222 18.19 31.65 53.49
CA TYR A 222 17.46 31.06 52.38
C TYR A 222 18.19 31.22 51.04
N ILE A 223 17.86 30.38 50.07
CA ILE A 223 18.25 30.53 48.66
C ILE A 223 17.00 30.71 47.79
N VAL A 224 17.18 31.34 46.62
CA VAL A 224 16.10 31.47 45.64
C VAL A 224 16.11 30.24 44.74
N VAL A 225 14.99 29.56 44.66
CA VAL A 225 14.75 28.43 43.76
C VAL A 225 13.81 28.86 42.64
N ASN A 226 13.71 28.07 41.56
CA ASN A 226 12.99 28.44 40.34
C ASN A 226 11.57 28.99 40.58
N ARG A 227 10.85 28.42 41.57
CA ARG A 227 9.47 28.76 41.89
C ARG A 227 9.28 29.45 43.25
N GLY A 228 10.35 29.80 43.96
CA GLY A 228 10.20 30.44 45.27
C GLY A 228 11.48 30.53 46.08
N ILE A 229 11.38 30.30 47.39
CA ILE A 229 12.53 30.30 48.31
C ILE A 229 12.69 28.95 49.00
N GLU A 230 13.93 28.58 49.28
CA GLU A 230 14.28 27.40 50.07
C GLU A 230 15.08 27.81 51.30
N TRP A 231 14.61 27.41 52.48
CA TRP A 231 15.28 27.65 53.76
C TRP A 231 16.51 26.76 53.90
N LEU A 232 17.66 27.37 54.20
CA LEU A 232 18.91 26.66 54.44
C LEU A 232 18.88 25.96 55.81
N VAL A 233 19.49 24.77 55.88
CA VAL A 233 19.49 23.94 57.10
C VAL A 233 20.14 24.68 58.28
N GLU A 234 21.29 25.31 58.05
CA GLU A 234 22.04 26.07 59.06
C GLU A 234 21.51 27.52 59.26
N GLY A 235 20.58 27.95 58.40
CA GLY A 235 19.99 29.28 58.41
C GLY A 235 18.91 29.47 59.47
N LYS A 236 18.68 30.72 59.88
CA LYS A 236 17.51 31.07 60.71
C LYS A 236 16.24 30.87 59.89
N LYS A 237 15.19 30.38 60.56
CA LYS A 237 13.90 30.09 59.94
C LYS A 237 12.78 30.76 60.76
N PRO A 238 11.63 31.05 60.16
CA PRO A 238 10.49 31.56 60.90
C PRO A 238 10.09 30.64 62.06
N ASP A 239 9.48 31.21 63.08
CA ASP A 239 8.92 30.43 64.19
C ASP A 239 7.82 29.50 63.66
N TYR A 240 7.77 28.27 64.18
CA TYR A 240 6.79 27.28 63.74
C TYR A 240 5.35 27.78 63.95
N ASN A 241 4.47 27.55 62.98
CA ASN A 241 3.08 28.04 62.94
C ASN A 241 2.94 29.57 62.92
N THR A 242 3.88 30.29 62.30
CA THR A 242 3.80 31.74 62.10
C THR A 242 3.77 32.12 60.62
N ILE A 243 3.49 33.39 60.32
CA ILE A 243 3.50 33.92 58.96
C ILE A 243 4.82 34.67 58.73
N PHE A 244 5.46 34.38 57.60
CA PHE A 244 6.52 35.22 57.04
C PHE A 244 6.03 35.88 55.75
N TYR A 245 6.62 37.01 55.41
CA TYR A 245 6.27 37.82 54.25
C TYR A 245 7.45 37.90 53.28
N VAL A 246 7.14 37.86 51.99
CA VAL A 246 8.12 38.01 50.91
C VAL A 246 7.75 39.20 50.03
N ASP A 247 8.67 40.13 49.88
CA ASP A 247 8.63 41.22 48.89
C ASP A 247 9.56 40.81 47.74
N TYR A 248 9.08 40.85 46.50
CA TYR A 248 9.87 40.42 45.35
C TYR A 248 9.39 41.05 44.04
N ILE A 249 10.23 40.97 43.02
CA ILE A 249 9.93 41.36 41.64
C ILE A 249 9.81 40.07 40.83
N ALA A 250 8.70 39.93 40.12
CA ALA A 250 8.47 38.89 39.14
C ALA A 250 8.36 39.50 37.74
N TYR A 251 8.50 38.67 36.71
CA TYR A 251 8.18 39.02 35.34
C TYR A 251 6.69 38.75 35.06
N GLU A 252 6.07 39.60 34.26
CA GLU A 252 4.73 39.36 33.75
C GLU A 252 4.70 38.07 32.90
N GLN A 253 3.71 37.21 33.16
CA GLN A 253 3.54 35.97 32.41
C GLN A 253 2.96 36.25 31.02
N ILE A 254 3.73 35.89 29.99
CA ILE A 254 3.28 35.98 28.61
C ILE A 254 2.77 34.61 28.18
N LYS A 255 1.46 34.55 27.94
CA LYS A 255 0.76 33.33 27.57
C LYS A 255 0.54 33.28 26.07
N ILE A 256 0.76 32.11 25.50
CA ILE A 256 0.44 31.76 24.12
C ILE A 256 -0.79 30.88 24.19
N PRO A 257 -2.00 31.41 23.94
CA PRO A 257 -3.22 30.64 24.09
C PRO A 257 -3.33 29.57 23.00
N ALA A 258 -4.02 28.48 23.31
CA ALA A 258 -4.49 27.54 22.29
C ALA A 258 -5.40 28.28 21.29
N GLY A 259 -5.31 27.95 20.00
CA GLY A 259 -6.06 28.65 18.95
C GLY A 259 -5.31 29.82 18.31
N SER A 260 -4.10 30.17 18.78
CA SER A 260 -3.25 31.20 18.16
C SER A 260 -2.80 30.78 16.76
N ARG A 261 -2.84 31.70 15.79
CA ARG A 261 -2.52 31.41 14.38
C ARG A 261 -1.10 31.85 14.05
N VAL A 262 -0.37 30.98 13.36
CA VAL A 262 0.97 31.24 12.81
C VAL A 262 1.01 30.76 11.37
N SER A 263 1.88 31.34 10.55
CA SER A 263 1.97 30.95 9.14
C SER A 263 3.37 31.10 8.57
N THR A 264 3.57 30.47 7.41
CA THR A 264 4.69 30.80 6.55
C THR A 264 4.54 32.20 5.96
N TYR A 265 5.65 32.80 5.56
CA TYR A 265 5.62 33.97 4.69
C TYR A 265 5.27 33.53 3.27
N SER A 266 4.33 34.23 2.64
CA SER A 266 4.06 34.11 1.20
C SER A 266 3.62 35.47 0.64
N PRO A 267 4.09 35.89 -0.55
CA PRO A 267 3.58 37.09 -1.21
C PRO A 267 2.11 36.95 -1.63
N THR A 268 1.64 35.72 -1.77
CA THR A 268 0.27 35.31 -2.11
C THR A 268 -0.40 34.73 -0.85
N PRO A 269 -1.32 35.47 -0.18
CA PRO A 269 -1.89 35.02 1.09
C PRO A 269 -2.57 33.64 1.06
N GLN A 270 -3.09 33.23 -0.11
CA GLN A 270 -3.74 31.93 -0.31
C GLN A 270 -2.75 30.75 -0.31
N GLU A 271 -1.48 31.00 -0.58
CA GLU A 271 -0.42 29.98 -0.59
C GLU A 271 0.30 29.90 0.77
N ALA A 272 0.01 30.82 1.69
CA ALA A 272 0.56 30.78 3.04
C ALA A 272 0.02 29.55 3.78
N LYS A 273 0.93 28.74 4.33
CA LYS A 273 0.57 27.57 5.12
C LYS A 273 0.31 28.02 6.54
N VAL A 274 -0.94 27.84 6.99
CA VAL A 274 -1.40 28.34 8.29
C VAL A 274 -1.52 27.20 9.28
N PHE A 275 -1.02 27.44 10.49
CA PHE A 275 -1.08 26.52 11.62
C PHE A 275 -1.81 27.19 12.78
N VAL A 276 -2.34 26.35 13.66
CA VAL A 276 -3.00 26.77 14.90
C VAL A 276 -2.35 26.06 16.09
N THR A 277 -2.11 26.80 17.18
CA THR A 277 -1.62 26.21 18.43
C THR A 277 -2.69 25.29 19.02
N THR A 278 -2.31 24.11 19.49
CA THR A 278 -3.25 23.13 20.06
C THR A 278 -3.34 23.21 21.58
N GLU A 279 -2.36 23.84 22.23
CA GLU A 279 -2.29 23.96 23.69
C GLU A 279 -1.81 25.35 24.09
N GLU A 280 -2.16 25.76 25.31
CA GLU A 280 -1.59 26.95 25.93
C GLU A 280 -0.19 26.66 26.48
N ARG A 281 0.72 27.63 26.33
CA ARG A 281 2.05 27.64 26.97
C ARG A 281 2.41 29.04 27.44
N VAL A 282 3.35 29.12 28.38
CA VAL A 282 3.88 30.38 28.90
C VAL A 282 5.34 30.49 28.46
N LEU A 283 5.79 31.70 28.08
CA LEU A 283 7.20 31.95 27.81
C LEU A 283 8.03 31.73 29.08
N GLU A 284 9.09 30.94 28.96
CA GLU A 284 10.05 30.69 30.03
C GLU A 284 11.40 31.30 29.68
N LYS A 285 12.16 31.69 30.70
CA LYS A 285 13.49 32.25 30.52
C LYS A 285 14.46 31.14 30.15
N ILE A 286 15.03 31.19 28.95
CA ILE A 286 16.04 30.22 28.50
C ILE A 286 17.45 30.73 28.84
N SER A 287 17.70 32.02 28.61
CA SER A 287 18.96 32.68 28.94
C SER A 287 18.71 34.16 29.23
N GLU A 288 19.76 34.92 29.54
CA GLU A 288 19.63 36.35 29.82
C GLU A 288 19.05 37.11 28.62
N GLY A 289 17.92 37.78 28.83
CA GLY A 289 17.18 38.50 27.77
C GLY A 289 16.41 37.61 26.78
N VAL A 290 16.49 36.28 26.85
CA VAL A 290 15.83 35.38 25.88
C VAL A 290 14.76 34.54 26.56
N TRP A 291 13.53 34.71 26.08
CA TRP A 291 12.33 34.06 26.58
C TRP A 291 11.65 33.30 25.46
N GLU A 292 11.42 32.01 25.65
CA GLU A 292 10.85 31.14 24.61
C GLU A 292 9.85 30.13 25.17
N ALA A 293 8.99 29.62 24.29
CA ALA A 293 8.14 28.47 24.56
C ALA A 293 7.93 27.66 23.28
N ASP A 294 8.13 26.34 23.40
CA ASP A 294 7.78 25.39 22.35
C ASP A 294 6.31 25.00 22.47
N VAL A 295 5.51 25.41 21.49
CA VAL A 295 4.07 25.22 21.49
C VAL A 295 3.68 24.23 20.39
N PRO A 296 2.90 23.17 20.71
CA PRO A 296 2.42 22.26 19.70
C PRO A 296 1.43 22.97 18.76
N VAL A 297 1.57 22.69 17.47
CA VAL A 297 0.73 23.26 16.41
C VAL A 297 0.19 22.18 15.49
N ARG A 298 -0.92 22.49 14.82
CA ARG A 298 -1.54 21.69 13.78
C ARG A 298 -1.81 22.55 12.55
N ALA A 299 -1.48 22.05 11.37
CA ALA A 299 -1.82 22.70 10.10
C ALA A 299 -3.34 22.83 9.96
N LEU A 300 -3.83 23.95 9.41
CA LEU A 300 -5.26 24.11 9.12
C LEU A 300 -5.69 23.30 7.90
N THR A 301 -4.82 23.20 6.90
CA THR A 301 -5.06 22.38 5.71
C THR A 301 -4.53 20.96 5.94
N PRO A 302 -5.36 19.91 5.79
CA PRO A 302 -4.89 18.53 5.88
C PRO A 302 -4.06 18.17 4.64
N GLY A 303 -3.30 17.07 4.72
CA GLY A 303 -2.48 16.60 3.61
C GLY A 303 -1.05 17.12 3.64
N THR A 304 -0.29 16.69 2.64
CA THR A 304 1.11 17.05 2.42
C THR A 304 1.28 18.54 2.08
N ALA A 305 0.22 19.19 1.59
CA ALA A 305 0.20 20.64 1.38
C ALA A 305 0.46 21.43 2.69
N GLY A 306 0.11 20.86 3.84
CA GLY A 306 0.38 21.43 5.16
C GLY A 306 1.84 21.27 5.64
N ASN A 307 2.67 20.50 4.93
CA ASN A 307 4.03 20.21 5.38
C ASN A 307 4.97 21.42 5.20
N VAL A 308 5.85 21.66 6.16
CA VAL A 308 6.82 22.76 6.14
C VAL A 308 8.18 22.31 6.65
N TYR A 309 9.24 22.88 6.09
CA TYR A 309 10.60 22.69 6.60
C TYR A 309 10.91 23.65 7.74
N ALA A 310 11.94 23.33 8.52
CA ALA A 310 12.49 24.19 9.57
C ALA A 310 12.69 25.63 9.06
N GLY A 311 12.30 26.60 9.88
CA GLY A 311 12.44 28.03 9.60
C GLY A 311 11.40 28.66 8.67
N MET A 312 10.44 27.89 8.15
CA MET A 312 9.42 28.44 7.25
C MET A 312 8.31 29.22 7.97
N ILE A 313 7.89 28.79 9.17
CA ILE A 313 6.85 29.46 9.97
C ILE A 313 7.49 30.66 10.66
N THR A 314 7.24 31.87 10.16
CA THR A 314 7.87 33.12 10.66
C THR A 314 6.87 34.24 10.89
N VAL A 315 5.62 34.06 10.48
CA VAL A 315 4.61 35.11 10.50
C VAL A 315 3.55 34.81 11.55
N MET A 316 3.21 35.82 12.36
CA MET A 316 2.01 35.82 13.20
C MET A 316 0.98 36.75 12.57
N PRO A 317 -0.03 36.24 11.84
CA PRO A 317 -1.07 37.08 11.24
C PRO A 317 -1.83 37.93 12.27
N GLN A 318 -1.92 37.44 13.51
CA GLN A 318 -2.42 38.16 14.67
C GLN A 318 -1.31 38.15 15.74
N PRO A 319 -0.51 39.22 15.84
CA PRO A 319 0.57 39.29 16.82
C PRO A 319 0.05 39.14 18.25
N LEU A 320 0.72 38.31 19.05
CA LEU A 320 0.44 38.12 20.47
C LEU A 320 1.19 39.16 21.29
N MET A 321 0.53 39.75 22.29
CA MET A 321 1.15 40.75 23.16
C MET A 321 2.34 40.15 23.91
N GLY A 322 3.48 40.82 23.88
CA GLY A 322 4.71 40.37 24.54
C GLY A 322 5.50 39.31 23.76
N VAL A 323 5.05 38.87 22.58
CA VAL A 323 5.79 37.93 21.73
C VAL A 323 6.37 38.67 20.53
N GLU A 324 7.67 38.50 20.26
CA GLU A 324 8.38 39.23 19.20
C GLU A 324 8.55 38.39 17.93
N TYR A 325 8.82 37.09 18.07
CA TYR A 325 9.03 36.21 16.93
C TYR A 325 8.38 34.83 17.12
N VAL A 326 8.26 34.14 15.99
CA VAL A 326 7.81 32.76 15.90
C VAL A 326 8.71 32.02 14.91
N ILE A 327 9.11 30.81 15.24
CA ILE A 327 9.94 29.97 14.36
C ILE A 327 9.70 28.48 14.60
N ASN A 328 9.58 27.68 13.55
CA ASN A 328 9.66 26.23 13.69
C ASN A 328 11.12 25.77 13.56
N ARG A 329 11.70 25.20 14.62
CA ARG A 329 13.10 24.73 14.60
C ARG A 329 13.30 23.40 13.88
N GLY A 330 12.24 22.59 13.83
CA GLY A 330 12.22 21.31 13.13
C GLY A 330 11.25 21.31 11.96
N ASP A 331 11.41 20.31 11.10
CA ASP A 331 10.48 20.03 10.02
C ASP A 331 9.15 19.53 10.57
N ILE A 332 8.06 19.88 9.90
CA ILE A 332 6.70 19.44 10.20
C ILE A 332 6.17 18.75 8.95
N LEU A 333 6.40 17.43 8.85
CA LEU A 333 6.15 16.62 7.65
C LEU A 333 5.11 15.50 7.85
N SER A 334 4.41 15.50 8.99
CA SER A 334 3.44 14.44 9.34
C SER A 334 2.11 14.54 8.60
N GLY A 335 1.90 15.56 7.76
CA GLY A 335 0.71 15.66 6.92
C GLY A 335 0.74 14.63 5.80
N THR A 336 -0.31 13.81 5.72
CA THR A 336 -0.45 12.72 4.73
C THR A 336 -1.73 12.91 3.92
N GLU A 337 -1.65 12.60 2.62
CA GLU A 337 -2.84 12.64 1.76
C GLU A 337 -3.87 11.58 2.17
N ALA A 338 -5.09 11.74 1.66
CA ALA A 338 -6.10 10.71 1.77
C ALA A 338 -5.59 9.42 1.11
N GLU A 339 -5.97 8.26 1.67
CA GLU A 339 -5.64 6.96 1.09
C GLU A 339 -6.11 6.90 -0.38
N SER A 340 -5.25 6.41 -1.27
CA SER A 340 -5.55 6.35 -2.70
C SER A 340 -6.56 5.24 -3.02
N ASP A 341 -7.16 5.29 -4.21
CA ASP A 341 -8.05 4.20 -4.66
C ASP A 341 -7.34 2.85 -4.73
N GLU A 342 -6.05 2.85 -5.12
CA GLU A 342 -5.27 1.64 -5.24
C GLU A 342 -4.97 1.03 -3.86
N ASP A 343 -4.56 1.87 -2.90
CA ASP A 343 -4.30 1.41 -1.53
C ASP A 343 -5.56 0.92 -0.84
N LEU A 344 -6.68 1.65 -1.01
CA LEU A 344 -7.98 1.24 -0.47
C LEU A 344 -8.44 -0.10 -1.05
N ARG A 345 -8.29 -0.29 -2.37
CA ARG A 345 -8.62 -1.54 -3.05
C ARG A 345 -7.75 -2.69 -2.56
N ALA A 346 -6.44 -2.50 -2.45
CA ALA A 346 -5.51 -3.50 -1.94
C ALA A 346 -5.88 -3.91 -0.51
N ARG A 347 -6.15 -2.94 0.37
CA ARG A 347 -6.57 -3.19 1.75
C ARG A 347 -7.90 -3.93 1.84
N ALA A 348 -8.87 -3.57 1.00
CA ALA A 348 -10.18 -4.21 0.96
C ALA A 348 -10.12 -5.65 0.42
N LYS A 349 -9.28 -5.94 -0.59
CA LYS A 349 -9.00 -7.31 -1.06
C LYS A 349 -8.35 -8.15 0.02
N HIS A 350 -7.32 -7.61 0.67
CA HIS A 350 -6.64 -8.31 1.76
C HIS A 350 -7.61 -8.62 2.90
N ALA A 351 -8.52 -7.70 3.24
CA ALA A 351 -9.55 -7.97 4.24
C ALA A 351 -10.52 -9.08 3.83
N LEU A 352 -10.86 -9.20 2.54
CA LEU A 352 -11.68 -10.30 2.02
C LEU A 352 -10.94 -11.65 2.08
N GLU A 353 -9.64 -11.66 1.78
CA GLU A 353 -8.79 -12.85 1.91
C GLU A 353 -8.67 -13.31 3.36
N VAL A 354 -8.46 -12.36 4.30
CA VAL A 354 -8.40 -12.63 5.74
C VAL A 354 -9.76 -13.04 6.31
N ALA A 355 -10.86 -12.51 5.78
CA ALA A 355 -12.22 -12.92 6.18
C ALA A 355 -12.54 -14.38 5.80
N GLY A 356 -11.87 -14.92 4.78
CA GLY A 356 -11.83 -16.35 4.56
C GLY A 356 -11.06 -17.02 5.70
N LYS A 357 -11.72 -17.41 6.79
CA LYS A 357 -11.14 -18.32 7.78
C LYS A 357 -11.27 -19.77 7.27
N ALA A 358 -10.45 -20.67 7.82
CA ALA A 358 -10.53 -22.11 7.56
C ALA A 358 -10.27 -22.59 6.10
N THR A 359 -9.44 -21.89 5.33
CA THR A 359 -8.85 -22.43 4.09
C THR A 359 -7.33 -22.61 4.23
N LEU A 360 -6.72 -23.46 3.41
CA LEU A 360 -5.26 -23.67 3.39
C LEU A 360 -4.51 -22.37 3.12
N THR A 361 -5.01 -21.56 2.18
CA THR A 361 -4.43 -20.25 1.83
C THR A 361 -4.47 -19.28 3.01
N SER A 362 -5.55 -19.29 3.79
CA SER A 362 -5.70 -18.44 4.97
C SER A 362 -4.72 -18.82 6.08
N LEU A 363 -4.52 -20.13 6.29
CA LEU A 363 -3.52 -20.64 7.22
C LEU A 363 -2.10 -20.27 6.76
N GLU A 364 -1.80 -20.39 5.46
CA GLU A 364 -0.50 -20.02 4.88
C GLU A 364 -0.22 -18.52 5.04
N ALA A 365 -1.17 -17.68 4.65
CA ALA A 365 -1.05 -16.22 4.70
C ALA A 365 -0.95 -15.71 6.15
N GLY A 366 -1.78 -16.23 7.05
CA GLY A 366 -1.75 -15.88 8.47
C GLY A 366 -0.40 -16.20 9.10
N VAL A 367 0.10 -17.43 8.89
CA VAL A 367 1.38 -17.86 9.48
C VAL A 367 2.58 -17.15 8.84
N ARG A 368 2.55 -16.88 7.53
CA ARG A 368 3.58 -16.04 6.88
C ARG A 368 3.60 -14.59 7.37
N GLY A 369 2.48 -14.09 7.87
CA GLY A 369 2.37 -12.74 8.41
C GLY A 369 3.05 -12.55 9.77
N VAL A 370 3.42 -13.63 10.46
CA VAL A 370 4.12 -13.56 11.75
C VAL A 370 5.57 -13.12 11.54
N GLU A 371 6.03 -12.17 12.37
CA GLU A 371 7.37 -11.62 12.27
C GLU A 371 8.45 -12.72 12.41
N GLY A 372 9.43 -12.71 11.51
CA GLY A 372 10.54 -13.67 11.51
C GLY A 372 10.23 -15.04 10.90
N VAL A 373 9.00 -15.30 10.44
CA VAL A 373 8.70 -16.50 9.64
C VAL A 373 9.31 -16.36 8.25
N THR A 374 10.08 -17.36 7.82
CA THR A 374 10.79 -17.33 6.52
C THR A 374 10.24 -18.36 5.53
N CYS A 375 9.72 -19.49 6.02
CA CYS A 375 9.13 -20.52 5.18
C CYS A 375 7.99 -21.24 5.90
N VAL A 376 6.95 -21.58 5.13
CA VAL A 376 5.77 -22.33 5.60
C VAL A 376 5.45 -23.39 4.57
N LEU A 377 5.27 -24.62 5.01
CA LEU A 377 4.75 -25.74 4.23
C LEU A 377 3.48 -26.25 4.90
N ILE A 378 2.40 -26.41 4.13
CA ILE A 378 1.13 -26.94 4.61
C ILE A 378 0.77 -28.18 3.81
N GLU A 379 0.41 -29.24 4.51
CA GLU A 379 -0.06 -30.51 3.95
C GLU A 379 -1.48 -30.76 4.47
N ASP A 380 -2.43 -30.88 3.54
CA ASP A 380 -3.82 -31.21 3.84
C ASP A 380 -4.01 -32.73 3.85
N MET A 381 -4.70 -33.24 4.87
CA MET A 381 -4.92 -34.67 5.09
C MET A 381 -3.62 -35.49 5.02
N PRO A 382 -2.64 -35.21 5.91
CA PRO A 382 -1.42 -36.00 5.95
C PRO A 382 -1.77 -37.48 6.17
N ASP A 383 -1.07 -38.37 5.46
CA ASP A 383 -1.35 -39.81 5.42
C ASP A 383 -2.79 -40.18 5.00
N GLY A 384 -3.49 -39.26 4.33
CA GLY A 384 -4.87 -39.42 3.89
C GLY A 384 -5.91 -39.33 5.00
N VAL A 385 -5.56 -38.82 6.20
CA VAL A 385 -6.47 -38.71 7.34
C VAL A 385 -7.27 -37.39 7.28
N PRO A 386 -8.60 -37.43 7.07
CA PRO A 386 -9.41 -36.22 7.01
C PRO A 386 -9.47 -35.47 8.35
N GLY A 387 -9.51 -34.14 8.30
CA GLY A 387 -9.64 -33.30 9.49
C GLY A 387 -8.32 -33.02 10.21
N ILE A 388 -7.19 -33.45 9.65
CA ILE A 388 -5.85 -33.07 10.11
C ILE A 388 -5.18 -32.22 9.03
N VAL A 389 -4.53 -31.15 9.45
CA VAL A 389 -3.66 -30.32 8.59
C VAL A 389 -2.30 -30.26 9.26
N LYS A 390 -1.25 -30.65 8.54
CA LYS A 390 0.12 -30.55 9.03
C LYS A 390 0.74 -29.26 8.52
N ILE A 391 1.38 -28.51 9.41
CA ILE A 391 2.06 -27.27 9.07
C ILE A 391 3.49 -27.29 9.60
N VAL A 392 4.45 -27.13 8.70
CA VAL A 392 5.87 -27.05 9.02
C VAL A 392 6.34 -25.61 8.81
N VAL A 393 6.80 -24.96 9.87
CA VAL A 393 7.17 -23.54 9.86
C VAL A 393 8.61 -23.33 10.26
N ASP A 394 9.32 -22.56 9.46
CA ASP A 394 10.69 -22.14 9.73
C ASP A 394 10.76 -20.65 10.10
N GLY A 395 11.42 -20.35 11.22
CA GLY A 395 11.46 -19.01 11.79
C GLY A 395 10.19 -18.60 12.56
N GLY A 396 10.20 -17.38 13.09
CA GLY A 396 9.13 -16.78 13.88
C GLY A 396 8.96 -17.37 15.28
N ASP A 397 8.28 -16.61 16.14
CA ASP A 397 7.96 -17.03 17.51
C ASP A 397 6.91 -18.15 17.53
N GLU A 398 7.16 -19.20 18.32
CA GLU A 398 6.30 -20.38 18.34
C GLU A 398 4.92 -20.11 18.96
N ASP A 399 4.85 -19.28 20.00
CA ASP A 399 3.60 -19.00 20.69
C ASP A 399 2.71 -18.08 19.85
N GLU A 400 3.30 -17.11 19.16
CA GLU A 400 2.60 -16.26 18.21
C GLU A 400 2.02 -17.06 17.05
N ILE A 401 2.81 -17.95 16.44
CA ILE A 401 2.36 -18.82 15.34
C ILE A 401 1.20 -19.72 15.79
N LYS A 402 1.30 -20.36 16.95
CA LYS A 402 0.22 -21.22 17.48
C LYS A 402 -1.07 -20.45 17.68
N LYS A 403 -0.99 -19.21 18.18
CA LYS A 403 -2.16 -18.35 18.36
C LYS A 403 -2.82 -18.01 17.02
N VAL A 404 -2.02 -17.65 16.01
CA VAL A 404 -2.52 -17.35 14.67
C VAL A 404 -3.18 -18.57 14.03
N ILE A 405 -2.59 -19.76 14.17
CA ILE A 405 -3.17 -21.02 13.68
C ILE A 405 -4.53 -21.29 14.35
N GLU A 406 -4.61 -21.11 15.67
CA GLU A 406 -5.84 -21.32 16.44
C GLU A 406 -6.96 -20.35 16.03
N ASP A 407 -6.62 -19.09 15.77
CA ASP A 407 -7.57 -18.06 15.37
C ASP A 407 -8.14 -18.26 13.95
N ILE A 408 -7.41 -18.99 13.09
CA ILE A 408 -7.73 -19.19 11.67
C ILE A 408 -8.38 -20.55 11.40
N ARG A 409 -7.99 -21.61 12.12
CA ARG A 409 -8.48 -22.98 11.86
C ARG A 409 -9.99 -23.11 12.07
N ALA A 410 -10.63 -24.01 11.32
CA ALA A 410 -12.01 -24.39 11.58
C ALA A 410 -12.14 -25.24 12.86
N ALA A 411 -13.30 -25.13 13.50
CA ALA A 411 -13.72 -26.09 14.52
C ALA A 411 -13.77 -27.51 13.92
N GLY A 412 -13.21 -28.49 14.63
CA GLY A 412 -13.13 -29.87 14.16
C GLY A 412 -11.91 -30.22 13.29
N VAL A 413 -11.12 -29.23 12.86
CA VAL A 413 -9.83 -29.46 12.19
C VAL A 413 -8.69 -29.38 13.21
N ARG A 414 -7.87 -30.43 13.29
CA ARG A 414 -6.66 -30.48 14.11
C ARG A 414 -5.47 -30.02 13.27
N VAL A 415 -4.81 -28.96 13.70
CA VAL A 415 -3.58 -28.48 13.05
C VAL A 415 -2.37 -29.01 13.82
N GLU A 416 -1.50 -29.74 13.13
CA GLU A 416 -0.24 -30.26 13.67
C GLU A 416 0.91 -29.34 13.26
N PHE A 417 1.34 -28.50 14.20
CA PHE A 417 2.45 -27.59 14.02
C PHE A 417 3.79 -28.28 14.33
N LEU A 418 4.71 -28.23 13.37
CA LEU A 418 6.04 -28.81 13.45
C LEU A 418 7.13 -27.81 13.02
N ARG A 419 8.35 -28.02 13.53
CA ARG A 419 9.55 -27.35 13.02
C ARG A 419 10.28 -28.27 12.03
N PRO A 420 10.90 -27.74 10.96
CA PRO A 420 11.64 -28.56 10.01
C PRO A 420 12.84 -29.22 10.70
N LYS A 421 13.13 -30.47 10.30
CA LYS A 421 14.29 -31.22 10.76
C LYS A 421 15.52 -30.77 9.96
N PRO A 422 16.56 -30.21 10.59
CA PRO A 422 17.72 -29.74 9.86
C PRO A 422 18.55 -30.92 9.34
N VAL A 423 18.87 -30.89 8.05
CA VAL A 423 19.85 -31.77 7.40
C VAL A 423 21.12 -30.95 7.22
N TYR A 424 22.14 -31.24 8.02
CA TYR A 424 23.39 -30.47 7.97
C TYR A 424 24.24 -30.94 6.80
N LEU A 425 24.68 -30.02 5.96
CA LEU A 425 25.51 -30.28 4.80
C LEU A 425 26.95 -29.82 5.03
N ASP A 426 27.89 -30.75 4.86
CA ASP A 426 29.30 -30.43 4.69
C ASP A 426 29.68 -30.60 3.22
N LEU A 427 30.10 -29.51 2.59
CA LEU A 427 30.51 -29.49 1.20
C LEU A 427 32.02 -29.38 1.09
N SER A 428 32.61 -30.13 0.17
CA SER A 428 34.02 -30.00 -0.21
C SER A 428 34.10 -29.88 -1.73
N LEU A 429 34.53 -28.72 -2.21
CA LEU A 429 34.65 -28.41 -3.63
C LEU A 429 36.12 -28.27 -3.99
N THR A 430 36.58 -28.96 -5.03
CA THR A 430 37.89 -28.73 -5.65
C THR A 430 37.71 -27.87 -6.88
N VAL A 431 38.29 -26.68 -6.90
CA VAL A 431 38.16 -25.71 -8.00
C VAL A 431 39.51 -25.43 -8.65
N VAL A 432 39.52 -25.21 -9.95
CA VAL A 432 40.69 -24.81 -10.72
C VAL A 432 40.57 -23.33 -11.05
N LEU A 433 41.58 -22.55 -10.68
CA LEU A 433 41.57 -21.11 -10.93
C LEU A 433 42.20 -20.73 -12.27
N GLY A 434 41.71 -19.63 -12.84
CA GLY A 434 42.32 -18.93 -13.96
C GLY A 434 43.69 -18.33 -13.59
N ARG A 435 44.39 -17.79 -14.59
CA ARG A 435 45.70 -17.14 -14.37
C ARG A 435 45.51 -15.79 -13.68
N GLU A 436 46.46 -15.41 -12.82
CA GLU A 436 46.54 -14.10 -12.16
C GLU A 436 45.37 -13.77 -11.21
N VAL A 437 44.81 -14.77 -10.52
CA VAL A 437 43.73 -14.58 -9.55
C VAL A 437 44.20 -14.88 -8.13
N GLU A 438 43.79 -14.07 -7.14
CA GLU A 438 44.07 -14.32 -5.73
C GLU A 438 43.16 -15.45 -5.19
N PRO A 439 43.70 -16.57 -4.68
CA PRO A 439 42.89 -17.71 -4.26
C PRO A 439 41.92 -17.41 -3.10
N SER A 440 42.33 -16.58 -2.15
CA SER A 440 41.58 -16.27 -0.92
C SER A 440 40.25 -15.56 -1.21
N GLU A 441 40.24 -14.67 -2.21
CA GLU A 441 39.06 -13.89 -2.60
C GLU A 441 38.04 -14.76 -3.30
N VAL A 442 38.49 -15.61 -4.23
CA VAL A 442 37.63 -16.54 -4.97
C VAL A 442 37.04 -17.61 -4.06
N GLU A 443 37.83 -18.16 -3.13
CA GLU A 443 37.33 -19.13 -2.14
C GLU A 443 36.16 -18.56 -1.33
N ARG A 444 36.30 -17.33 -0.83
CA ARG A 444 35.26 -16.65 -0.06
C ARG A 444 34.01 -16.36 -0.91
N GLU A 445 34.19 -15.96 -2.17
CA GLU A 445 33.06 -15.70 -3.06
C GLU A 445 32.30 -16.98 -3.43
N ILE A 446 33.01 -18.08 -3.70
CA ILE A 446 32.41 -19.40 -3.92
C ILE A 446 31.66 -19.86 -2.67
N GLU A 447 32.27 -19.75 -1.49
CA GLU A 447 31.59 -20.10 -0.23
C GLU A 447 30.29 -19.30 -0.09
N GLY A 448 30.33 -17.99 -0.29
CA GLY A 448 29.16 -17.12 -0.20
C GLY A 448 28.06 -17.50 -1.19
N LYS A 449 28.40 -17.80 -2.45
CA LYS A 449 27.45 -18.21 -3.49
C LYS A 449 26.81 -19.56 -3.20
N VAL A 450 27.62 -20.56 -2.81
CA VAL A 450 27.12 -21.90 -2.49
C VAL A 450 26.27 -21.87 -1.22
N ARG A 451 26.70 -21.14 -0.19
CA ARG A 451 25.91 -20.93 1.04
C ARG A 451 24.59 -20.23 0.73
N GLY A 452 24.61 -19.18 -0.08
CA GLY A 452 23.42 -18.45 -0.52
C GLY A 452 22.44 -19.35 -1.29
N TYR A 453 22.92 -20.22 -2.18
CA TYR A 453 22.09 -21.21 -2.84
C TYR A 453 21.40 -22.14 -1.82
N ILE A 454 22.17 -22.73 -0.90
CA ILE A 454 21.60 -23.65 0.10
C ILE A 454 20.58 -22.93 1.00
N SER A 455 20.88 -21.69 1.42
CA SER A 455 19.95 -20.88 2.24
C SER A 455 18.67 -20.48 1.50
N SER A 456 18.69 -20.47 0.16
CA SER A 456 17.49 -20.19 -0.65
C SER A 456 16.53 -21.38 -0.80
N LEU A 457 16.97 -22.58 -0.43
CA LEU A 457 16.15 -23.79 -0.52
C LEU A 457 15.03 -23.78 0.53
N LYS A 458 13.83 -24.15 0.08
CA LYS A 458 12.66 -24.30 0.94
C LYS A 458 12.64 -25.65 1.65
N ILE A 459 11.71 -25.82 2.58
CA ILE A 459 11.46 -27.10 3.26
C ILE A 459 11.05 -28.14 2.20
N GLY A 460 11.69 -29.32 2.20
CA GLY A 460 11.45 -30.37 1.22
C GLY A 460 12.03 -30.16 -0.17
N GLU A 461 12.85 -29.12 -0.39
CA GLU A 461 13.55 -28.93 -1.67
C GLU A 461 14.89 -29.67 -1.69
N ASP A 462 15.07 -30.52 -2.70
CA ASP A 462 16.30 -31.27 -2.92
C ASP A 462 17.52 -30.37 -3.16
N VAL A 463 18.67 -30.83 -2.69
CA VAL A 463 19.95 -30.17 -2.97
C VAL A 463 20.46 -30.69 -4.31
N ILE A 464 20.40 -29.83 -5.32
CA ILE A 464 20.74 -30.20 -6.69
C ILE A 464 22.25 -30.06 -6.91
N TYR A 465 22.90 -31.19 -7.21
CA TYR A 465 24.35 -31.28 -7.39
C TYR A 465 24.86 -30.31 -8.47
N SER A 466 24.20 -30.27 -9.62
CA SER A 466 24.59 -29.39 -10.74
C SER A 466 24.43 -27.90 -10.43
N ARG A 467 23.48 -27.51 -9.54
CA ARG A 467 23.31 -26.11 -9.13
C ARG A 467 24.44 -25.64 -8.23
N ILE A 468 25.03 -26.52 -7.42
CA ILE A 468 26.22 -26.21 -6.62
C ILE A 468 27.43 -25.94 -7.54
N ILE A 469 27.62 -26.78 -8.57
CA ILE A 469 28.65 -26.56 -9.60
C ILE A 469 28.41 -25.23 -10.32
N GLY A 470 27.17 -24.98 -10.76
CA GLY A 470 26.81 -23.73 -11.43
C GLY A 470 27.05 -22.49 -10.56
N ALA A 471 26.75 -22.57 -9.25
CA ALA A 471 27.03 -21.50 -8.31
C ALA A 471 28.54 -21.21 -8.20
N ALA A 472 29.38 -22.25 -8.15
CA ALA A 472 30.83 -22.10 -8.12
C ALA A 472 31.41 -21.58 -9.46
N LEU A 473 30.94 -22.09 -10.60
CA LEU A 473 31.37 -21.62 -11.94
C LEU A 473 30.94 -20.20 -12.26
N SER A 474 29.90 -19.68 -11.59
CA SER A 474 29.45 -18.30 -11.77
C SER A 474 30.40 -17.26 -11.17
N VAL A 475 31.35 -17.69 -10.35
CA VAL A 475 32.35 -16.82 -9.71
C VAL A 475 33.45 -16.48 -10.71
N ASN A 476 33.77 -15.19 -10.84
CA ASN A 476 34.81 -14.72 -11.75
C ASN A 476 36.18 -15.23 -11.27
N GLY A 477 36.99 -15.76 -12.19
CA GLY A 477 38.29 -16.36 -11.88
C GLY A 477 38.27 -17.88 -11.66
N VAL A 478 37.09 -18.51 -11.60
CA VAL A 478 36.98 -19.98 -11.63
C VAL A 478 37.07 -20.48 -13.08
N TYR A 479 38.06 -21.30 -13.37
CA TYR A 479 38.26 -21.90 -14.69
C TYR A 479 37.52 -23.23 -14.84
N ASP A 480 37.52 -24.07 -13.80
CA ASP A 480 36.85 -25.36 -13.78
C ASP A 480 36.49 -25.78 -12.34
N VAL A 481 35.51 -26.67 -12.20
CA VAL A 481 35.14 -27.31 -10.92
C VAL A 481 35.40 -28.80 -11.05
N GLY A 482 36.41 -29.29 -10.34
CA GLY A 482 36.85 -30.68 -10.42
C GLY A 482 35.94 -31.64 -9.66
N GLU A 483 36.12 -31.74 -8.35
CA GLU A 483 35.38 -32.68 -7.51
C GLU A 483 34.51 -31.94 -6.50
N VAL A 484 33.23 -32.32 -6.41
CA VAL A 484 32.30 -31.82 -5.40
C VAL A 484 31.83 -33.00 -4.57
N ILE A 485 32.06 -32.94 -3.27
CA ILE A 485 31.63 -33.93 -2.29
C ILE A 485 30.62 -33.25 -1.38
N ILE A 486 29.43 -33.84 -1.25
CA ILE A 486 28.37 -33.38 -0.37
C ILE A 486 28.15 -34.47 0.67
N LYS A 487 28.34 -34.14 1.94
CA LYS A 487 28.00 -35.01 3.07
C LYS A 487 26.78 -34.44 3.77
N ALA A 488 25.68 -35.17 3.72
CA ALA A 488 24.44 -34.83 4.41
C ALA A 488 24.35 -35.62 5.71
N TYR A 489 24.11 -34.93 6.81
CA TYR A 489 23.98 -35.50 8.14
C TYR A 489 22.55 -35.31 8.63
N ARG A 490 21.83 -36.42 8.83
CA ARG A 490 20.48 -36.45 9.40
C ARG A 490 20.54 -36.75 10.90
N ARG A 491 19.46 -36.40 11.61
CA ARG A 491 19.37 -36.48 13.08
C ARG A 491 19.30 -37.91 13.62
N ASP A 492 18.87 -38.86 12.81
CA ASP A 492 18.84 -40.30 13.09
C ASP A 492 20.23 -40.97 13.00
N GLY A 493 21.27 -40.21 12.64
CA GLY A 493 22.63 -40.70 12.47
C GLY A 493 22.91 -41.22 11.06
N GLU A 494 21.95 -41.12 10.14
CA GLU A 494 22.18 -41.43 8.74
C GLU A 494 23.09 -40.38 8.10
N MET A 495 24.13 -40.86 7.42
CA MET A 495 25.06 -40.01 6.67
C MET A 495 25.07 -40.44 5.21
N VAL A 496 24.61 -39.54 4.35
CA VAL A 496 24.65 -39.74 2.90
C VAL A 496 25.82 -38.95 2.34
N THR A 497 26.75 -39.64 1.68
CA THR A 497 27.83 -38.99 0.92
C THR A 497 27.51 -39.10 -0.57
N SER A 498 27.38 -37.96 -1.23
CA SER A 498 27.21 -37.87 -2.67
C SER A 498 28.40 -37.18 -3.30
N THR A 499 28.87 -37.73 -4.42
CA THR A 499 29.93 -37.14 -5.25
C THR A 499 29.44 -36.68 -6.61
N LYS A 500 28.24 -37.11 -7.05
CA LYS A 500 27.66 -36.81 -8.38
C LYS A 500 26.13 -36.79 -8.43
N ALA A 501 25.44 -37.08 -7.32
CA ALA A 501 23.98 -37.18 -7.26
C ALA A 501 23.38 -36.07 -6.39
N ASN A 502 22.10 -35.77 -6.61
CA ASN A 502 21.35 -34.86 -5.74
C ASN A 502 21.21 -35.48 -4.35
N ILE A 503 21.04 -34.64 -3.33
CA ILE A 503 20.61 -35.09 -2.00
C ILE A 503 19.11 -34.83 -1.91
N GLU A 504 18.35 -35.92 -1.78
CA GLU A 504 16.90 -35.86 -1.56
C GLU A 504 16.60 -35.34 -0.16
N ILE A 505 15.71 -34.35 -0.07
CA ILE A 505 15.26 -33.73 1.18
C ILE A 505 13.78 -34.07 1.35
N SER A 506 13.42 -34.73 2.44
CA SER A 506 12.02 -35.08 2.69
C SER A 506 11.18 -33.84 3.01
N SER A 507 9.85 -33.94 2.88
CA SER A 507 8.90 -32.83 3.10
C SER A 507 8.91 -32.23 4.50
N GLU A 508 9.58 -32.86 5.47
CA GLU A 508 9.77 -32.35 6.84
C GLU A 508 11.20 -31.89 7.12
N GLU A 509 12.10 -32.01 6.14
CA GLU A 509 13.51 -31.69 6.28
C GLU A 509 13.85 -30.35 5.62
N ARG A 510 14.91 -29.71 6.13
CA ARG A 510 15.50 -28.53 5.51
C ARG A 510 17.00 -28.66 5.42
N ALA A 511 17.54 -28.40 4.24
CA ALA A 511 18.98 -28.35 4.01
C ALA A 511 19.61 -27.13 4.69
N THR A 512 20.63 -27.36 5.52
CA THR A 512 21.37 -26.30 6.21
C THR A 512 22.87 -26.49 5.97
N ALA A 513 23.50 -25.48 5.37
CA ALA A 513 24.95 -25.49 5.16
C ALA A 513 25.70 -25.37 6.49
N ARG A 514 26.42 -26.42 6.89
CA ARG A 514 27.25 -26.45 8.09
C ARG A 514 28.68 -26.02 7.77
N THR A 515 29.37 -26.75 6.90
CA THR A 515 30.70 -26.38 6.42
C THR A 515 30.77 -26.37 4.90
N ILE A 516 31.54 -25.46 4.33
CA ILE A 516 31.83 -25.39 2.90
C ILE A 516 33.33 -25.18 2.78
N ASN A 517 34.03 -26.23 2.37
CA ASN A 517 35.48 -26.20 2.16
C ASN A 517 35.75 -26.10 0.66
N VAL A 518 36.51 -25.08 0.27
CA VAL A 518 36.96 -24.89 -1.12
C VAL A 518 38.45 -25.20 -1.18
N LEU A 519 38.82 -26.15 -2.02
CA LEU A 519 40.21 -26.56 -2.28
C LEU A 519 40.62 -26.06 -3.66
N VAL A 520 41.56 -25.13 -3.69
CA VAL A 520 42.06 -24.55 -4.93
C VAL A 520 43.20 -25.38 -5.52
N LYS A 521 43.12 -25.65 -6.83
CA LYS A 521 44.23 -26.07 -7.66
C LYS A 521 44.60 -24.94 -8.62
N THR A 522 45.87 -24.53 -8.61
CA THR A 522 46.38 -23.65 -9.66
C THR A 522 46.48 -24.44 -10.96
N SER A 523 46.09 -23.83 -12.09
CA SER A 523 46.31 -24.43 -13.40
C SER A 523 47.82 -24.56 -13.63
N GLY A 524 48.36 -25.74 -13.33
CA GLY A 524 49.77 -26.05 -13.52
C GLY A 524 50.17 -25.80 -14.97
N GLY A 525 51.19 -24.96 -15.16
CA GLY A 525 51.81 -24.74 -16.45
C GLY A 525 52.27 -26.06 -17.04
N LYS A 526 51.73 -26.41 -18.21
CA LYS A 526 52.49 -27.23 -19.16
C LYS A 526 53.50 -26.31 -19.84
N ALA A 527 54.78 -26.66 -19.70
CA ALA A 527 55.85 -26.22 -20.56
C ALA A 527 55.57 -26.57 -22.03
#